data_AF-A0NYC0-F1
#
_entry.id   AF-A0NYC0-F1
#
_cell.length_a   1.000
_cell.length_b   1.000
_cell.length_c   1.000
_cell.angle_alpha   90.00
_cell.angle_beta   90.00
_cell.angle_gamma   90.00
#
_symmetry.space_group_name_H-M   'P 1'
#
loop_
_entity.id
_entity.type
_entity.pdbx_description
1 polymer ?
#
loop_
_entity_poly.entity_id
_entity_poly.type
_entity_poly.pdbx_seq_one_letter_code
_entity_poly.pdbx_strand_id
1 'polypeptide(L)'
;MAEMPETKHGFPEIFMRIFQKAFLLGLAPVLALALASFFQLPASAYQVFYTYRIAGSDILEVSEGDHVEEDPLVLSLTLNIGSGQTTSLAIETDGDIEECKLQLETIMGSNSAYAEIVVDMNAQTMNGVLMIQCAVFHGLFPEKQ
;
A
#
# COMPACT_ATOMS: atom_id res chain seq x y z
N MET A 1 76.19 50.54 -31.52
CA MET A 1 76.14 49.12 -31.94
C MET A 1 75.19 48.44 -30.99
N ALA A 2 73.99 48.11 -31.46
CA ALA A 2 72.95 47.46 -30.67
C ALA A 2 73.06 45.94 -30.87
N GLU A 3 73.24 45.19 -29.79
CA GLU A 3 73.11 43.73 -29.77
C GLU A 3 71.63 43.33 -29.77
N MET A 4 71.26 42.46 -30.71
CA MET A 4 70.08 41.61 -30.62
C MET A 4 70.47 40.35 -29.84
N PRO A 5 69.58 39.78 -29.03
CA PRO A 5 69.34 38.35 -29.23
C PRO A 5 67.88 37.87 -29.04
N GLU A 6 67.50 37.01 -29.99
CA GLU A 6 66.79 35.73 -29.88
C GLU A 6 65.46 35.64 -29.11
N THR A 7 64.37 35.56 -29.88
CA THR A 7 63.13 34.88 -29.51
C THR A 7 63.35 33.36 -29.40
N LYS A 8 63.22 32.79 -28.21
CA LYS A 8 63.07 31.34 -28.01
C LYS A 8 61.60 30.99 -27.78
N HIS A 9 61.05 30.23 -28.73
CA HIS A 9 59.79 29.52 -28.62
C HIS A 9 59.81 28.57 -27.41
N GLY A 10 58.86 28.77 -26.48
CA GLY A 10 58.63 27.89 -25.33
C GLY A 10 57.13 27.65 -25.15
N PHE A 11 56.59 26.67 -25.86
CA PHE A 11 55.30 26.04 -25.60
C PHE A 11 55.55 24.55 -25.86
N PRO A 12 55.53 23.64 -24.86
CA PRO A 12 54.26 23.07 -24.37
C PRO A 12 54.34 22.35 -22.99
N GLU A 13 53.70 22.85 -21.93
CA GLU A 13 53.51 22.04 -20.69
C GLU A 13 52.21 22.43 -19.95
N ILE A 14 51.86 23.72 -20.01
CA ILE A 14 50.71 24.27 -19.27
C ILE A 14 49.37 23.86 -19.90
N PHE A 15 49.32 23.72 -21.24
CA PHE A 15 48.08 23.44 -21.97
C PHE A 15 47.53 22.03 -21.71
N MET A 16 48.41 21.05 -21.48
CA MET A 16 48.01 19.65 -21.23
C MET A 16 47.44 19.44 -19.81
N ARG A 17 47.92 20.21 -18.82
CA ARG A 17 47.45 20.10 -17.43
C ARG A 17 46.09 20.78 -17.19
N ILE A 18 45.74 21.81 -17.97
CA ILE A 18 44.45 22.51 -17.85
C ILE A 18 43.33 21.67 -18.46
N PHE A 19 43.58 21.01 -19.60
CA PHE A 19 42.59 20.13 -20.25
C PHE A 19 42.25 18.89 -19.42
N GLN A 20 43.20 18.36 -18.64
CA GLN A 20 42.99 17.18 -17.80
C GLN A 20 42.08 17.47 -16.59
N LYS A 21 42.11 18.70 -16.03
CA LYS A 21 41.23 19.10 -14.92
C LYS A 21 39.80 19.43 -15.37
N ALA A 22 39.63 20.02 -16.55
CA ALA A 22 38.30 20.34 -17.08
C ALA A 22 37.49 19.08 -17.46
N PHE A 23 38.17 18.03 -17.95
CA PHE A 23 37.53 16.78 -18.34
C PHE A 23 36.99 15.97 -17.14
N LEU A 24 37.66 16.03 -15.98
CA LEU A 24 37.25 15.31 -14.77
C LEU A 24 36.08 15.96 -14.02
N LEU A 25 35.83 17.26 -14.21
CA LEU A 25 34.71 17.98 -13.57
C LEU A 25 33.37 17.80 -14.31
N GLY A 26 33.39 17.43 -15.59
CA GLY A 26 32.16 17.21 -16.38
C GLY A 26 31.66 15.76 -16.38
N LEU A 27 32.54 14.78 -16.21
CA LEU A 27 32.20 13.35 -16.26
C LEU A 27 31.67 12.79 -14.92
N ALA A 28 32.15 13.32 -13.79
CA ALA A 28 31.71 12.91 -12.46
C ALA A 28 30.21 13.11 -12.19
N PRO A 29 29.58 14.26 -12.53
CA PRO A 29 28.15 14.45 -12.28
C PRO A 29 27.27 13.59 -13.19
N VAL A 30 27.69 13.33 -14.44
CA VAL A 30 26.93 12.49 -15.38
C VAL A 30 26.98 11.02 -14.96
N LEU A 31 28.14 10.54 -14.50
CA LEU A 31 28.28 9.18 -13.98
C LEU A 31 27.49 9.00 -12.66
N ALA A 32 27.46 10.01 -11.80
CA ALA A 32 26.65 9.99 -10.58
C ALA A 32 25.14 9.99 -10.87
N LEU A 33 24.68 10.74 -11.87
CA LEU A 33 23.28 10.74 -12.29
C LEU A 33 22.86 9.39 -12.90
N ALA A 34 23.74 8.77 -13.70
CA ALA A 34 23.49 7.45 -14.28
C ALA A 34 23.47 6.34 -13.22
N LEU A 35 24.30 6.42 -12.17
CA LEU A 35 24.27 5.46 -11.06
C LEU A 35 22.99 5.59 -10.21
N ALA A 36 22.45 6.79 -10.03
CA ALA A 36 21.22 7.00 -9.26
C ALA A 36 19.99 6.30 -9.89
N SER A 37 19.94 6.20 -11.23
CA SER A 37 18.87 5.49 -11.94
C SER A 37 18.90 3.96 -11.78
N PHE A 38 20.03 3.35 -11.37
CA PHE A 38 20.10 1.90 -11.15
C PHE A 38 19.61 1.45 -9.77
N PHE A 39 19.45 2.38 -8.81
CA PHE A 39 18.95 2.06 -7.47
C PHE A 39 17.44 2.25 -7.31
N GLN A 40 16.72 2.63 -8.37
CA GLN A 40 15.26 2.63 -8.39
C GLN A 40 14.72 1.22 -8.70
N LEU A 41 15.13 0.22 -7.91
CA LEU A 41 14.39 -1.02 -7.90
C LEU A 41 13.01 -0.70 -7.33
N PRO A 42 11.91 -1.03 -8.02
CA PRO A 42 10.59 -0.89 -7.42
C PRO A 42 10.62 -1.75 -6.15
N ALA A 43 10.48 -1.11 -4.99
CA ALA A 43 10.17 -1.83 -3.77
C ALA A 43 8.83 -2.51 -4.06
N SER A 44 8.85 -3.82 -4.29
CA SER A 44 7.63 -4.61 -4.41
C SER A 44 6.94 -4.53 -3.06
N ALA A 45 5.98 -3.61 -2.93
CA ALA A 45 5.13 -3.53 -1.77
C ALA A 45 4.27 -4.80 -1.77
N TYR A 46 4.57 -5.69 -0.83
CA TYR A 46 3.82 -6.93 -0.65
C TYR A 46 2.43 -6.55 -0.13
N GLN A 47 1.39 -6.79 -0.94
CA GLN A 47 0.00 -6.57 -0.54
C GLN A 47 -0.52 -7.81 0.20
N VAL A 48 -1.20 -7.58 1.32
CA VAL A 48 -1.81 -8.63 2.14
C VAL A 48 -3.29 -8.36 2.23
N PHE A 49 -4.10 -9.22 1.62
CA PHE A 49 -5.55 -9.10 1.66
C PHE A 49 -6.17 -10.18 2.53
N TYR A 50 -7.03 -9.78 3.45
CA TYR A 50 -7.91 -10.70 4.18
C TYR A 50 -9.30 -10.62 3.57
N THR A 51 -9.80 -11.78 3.13
CA THR A 51 -11.15 -11.91 2.56
C THR A 51 -12.04 -12.72 3.49
N TYR A 52 -13.14 -12.11 3.91
CA TYR A 52 -14.18 -12.75 4.69
C TYR A 52 -15.39 -12.99 3.80
N ARG A 53 -15.94 -14.21 3.84
CA ARG A 53 -17.22 -14.54 3.22
C ARG A 53 -18.17 -15.00 4.31
N ILE A 54 -19.21 -14.21 4.53
CA ILE A 54 -20.10 -14.36 5.69
C ILE A 54 -21.50 -14.56 5.16
N ALA A 55 -22.05 -15.76 5.38
CA ALA A 55 -23.43 -16.06 5.00
C ALA A 55 -24.40 -15.26 5.87
N GLY A 56 -25.44 -14.70 5.26
CA GLY A 56 -26.45 -13.93 5.99
C GLY A 56 -27.12 -14.73 7.11
N SER A 57 -27.32 -16.03 6.89
CA SER A 57 -27.89 -16.97 7.86
C SER A 57 -27.05 -17.15 9.12
N ASP A 58 -25.76 -16.82 9.04
CA ASP A 58 -24.82 -17.03 10.13
C ASP A 58 -24.64 -15.74 10.96
N ILE A 59 -25.11 -14.59 10.46
CA ILE A 59 -25.03 -13.32 11.18
C ILE A 59 -26.11 -13.28 12.26
N LEU A 60 -25.69 -13.08 13.52
CA LEU A 60 -26.58 -12.92 14.67
C LEU A 60 -26.67 -11.46 15.13
N GLU A 61 -25.58 -10.72 15.00
CA GLU A 61 -25.47 -9.32 15.39
C GLU A 61 -24.37 -8.63 14.58
N VAL A 62 -24.57 -7.35 14.28
CA VAL A 62 -23.58 -6.45 13.69
C VAL A 62 -23.56 -5.18 14.54
N SER A 63 -22.38 -4.76 14.97
CA SER A 63 -22.21 -3.57 15.80
C SER A 63 -20.90 -2.87 15.49
N GLU A 64 -20.80 -1.62 15.92
CA GLU A 64 -19.54 -0.88 15.91
C GLU A 64 -18.83 -1.16 17.22
N GLY A 65 -17.54 -1.48 17.16
CA GLY A 65 -16.71 -1.61 18.34
C GLY A 65 -16.36 -0.25 18.94
N ASP A 66 -15.85 -0.28 20.16
CA ASP A 66 -15.31 0.92 20.80
C ASP A 66 -14.12 1.45 19.99
N HIS A 67 -14.08 2.76 19.76
CA HIS A 67 -12.94 3.43 19.15
C HIS A 67 -12.47 4.57 20.05
N VAL A 68 -11.15 4.76 20.13
CA VAL A 68 -10.50 5.94 20.72
C VAL A 68 -9.95 6.77 19.56
N GLU A 69 -9.82 8.09 19.76
CA GLU A 69 -9.18 8.97 18.79
C GLU A 69 -7.81 8.40 18.38
N GLU A 70 -7.57 8.26 17.07
CA GLU A 70 -6.41 7.65 16.39
C GLU A 70 -6.42 6.11 16.19
N ASP A 71 -7.34 5.36 16.81
CA ASP A 71 -7.49 3.91 16.55
C ASP A 71 -8.30 3.64 15.27
N PRO A 72 -8.08 2.50 14.58
CA PRO A 72 -8.92 2.12 13.45
C PRO A 72 -10.36 1.87 13.92
N LEU A 73 -11.33 2.13 13.05
CA LEU A 73 -12.71 1.75 13.30
C LEU A 73 -12.85 0.23 13.32
N VAL A 74 -13.75 -0.28 14.16
CA VAL A 74 -13.97 -1.72 14.33
C VAL A 74 -15.40 -2.07 13.98
N LEU A 75 -15.58 -2.96 13.01
CA LEU A 75 -16.84 -3.62 12.72
C LEU A 75 -16.88 -4.97 13.44
N SER A 76 -17.80 -5.12 14.39
CA SER A 76 -17.95 -6.32 15.20
C SER A 76 -19.14 -7.15 14.73
N LEU A 77 -18.94 -8.46 14.55
CA LEU A 77 -19.99 -9.40 14.20
C LEU A 77 -20.04 -10.54 15.21
N THR A 78 -21.25 -10.90 15.62
CA THR A 78 -21.51 -12.18 16.30
C THR A 78 -22.04 -13.16 15.26
N LEU A 79 -21.35 -14.29 15.09
CA LEU A 79 -21.66 -15.28 14.07
C LEU A 79 -22.05 -16.63 14.69
N ASN A 80 -23.01 -17.31 14.09
CA ASN A 80 -23.34 -18.70 14.36
C ASN A 80 -22.51 -19.62 13.46
N ILE A 81 -21.58 -20.36 14.04
CA ILE A 81 -20.71 -21.30 13.30
C ILE A 81 -21.27 -22.73 13.26
N GLY A 82 -22.55 -22.89 13.63
CA GLY A 82 -23.21 -24.18 13.73
C GLY A 82 -22.99 -24.86 15.09
N SER A 83 -23.64 -26.01 15.29
CA SER A 83 -23.57 -26.81 16.54
C SER A 83 -23.98 -26.07 17.83
N GLY A 84 -24.70 -24.94 17.71
CA GLY A 84 -25.10 -24.10 18.85
C GLY A 84 -23.97 -23.22 19.40
N GLN A 85 -22.85 -23.10 18.68
CA GLN A 85 -21.72 -22.26 19.07
C GLN A 85 -21.75 -20.93 18.32
N THR A 86 -21.33 -19.88 19.02
CA THR A 86 -21.14 -18.55 18.44
C THR A 86 -19.66 -18.16 18.46
N THR A 87 -19.28 -17.26 17.56
CA THR A 87 -17.95 -16.65 17.53
C THR A 87 -18.07 -15.17 17.28
N SER A 88 -17.11 -14.40 17.78
CA SER A 88 -17.01 -12.96 17.54
C SER A 88 -15.92 -12.71 16.51
N LEU A 89 -16.27 -11.94 15.47
CA LEU A 89 -15.34 -11.46 14.44
C LEU A 89 -15.24 -9.94 14.56
N ALA A 90 -14.04 -9.42 14.73
CA ALA A 90 -13.74 -7.99 14.69
C ALA A 90 -12.96 -7.69 13.40
N ILE A 91 -13.40 -6.68 12.66
CA ILE A 91 -12.77 -6.24 11.42
C ILE A 91 -12.38 -4.77 11.58
N GLU A 92 -11.09 -4.50 11.51
CA GLU A 92 -10.52 -3.16 11.66
C GLU A 92 -10.39 -2.46 10.30
N THR A 93 -10.53 -1.12 10.27
CA THR A 93 -10.35 -0.30 9.08
C THR A 93 -10.13 1.17 9.41
N ASP A 94 -9.23 1.84 8.68
CA ASP A 94 -9.08 3.29 8.70
C ASP A 94 -10.08 4.02 7.79
N GLY A 95 -10.96 3.28 7.11
CA GLY A 95 -12.06 3.80 6.30
C GLY A 95 -13.42 3.71 7.00
N ASP A 96 -14.46 4.18 6.33
CA ASP A 96 -15.84 4.13 6.82
C ASP A 96 -16.37 2.69 6.94
N ILE A 97 -17.22 2.43 7.94
CA ILE A 97 -17.89 1.15 8.20
C ILE A 97 -19.41 1.23 8.06
N GLU A 98 -20.01 2.42 8.00
CA GLU A 98 -21.46 2.61 8.05
C GLU A 98 -22.17 1.87 6.91
N GLU A 99 -21.68 2.01 5.68
CA GLU A 99 -22.26 1.31 4.53
C GLU A 99 -22.15 -0.21 4.66
N CYS A 100 -20.99 -0.72 5.09
CA CYS A 100 -20.78 -2.15 5.24
C CYS A 100 -21.68 -2.73 6.34
N LYS A 101 -21.81 -2.02 7.46
CA LYS A 101 -22.72 -2.36 8.56
C LYS A 101 -24.15 -2.46 8.07
N LEU A 102 -24.65 -1.44 7.36
CA LEU A 102 -26.01 -1.43 6.80
C LEU A 102 -26.25 -2.60 5.84
N GLN A 103 -25.27 -2.92 4.99
CA GLN A 103 -25.35 -4.06 4.08
C GLN A 103 -25.43 -5.39 4.84
N LEU A 104 -24.65 -5.58 5.90
CA LEU A 104 -24.66 -6.78 6.72
C LEU A 104 -25.95 -6.93 7.51
N GLU A 105 -26.44 -5.84 8.12
CA GLU A 105 -27.74 -5.80 8.80
C GLU A 105 -28.88 -6.18 7.85
N THR A 106 -28.81 -5.76 6.58
CA THR A 106 -29.82 -6.07 5.56
C THR A 106 -29.88 -7.56 5.21
N ILE A 107 -28.75 -8.28 5.24
CA ILE A 107 -28.71 -9.71 4.91
C ILE A 107 -28.78 -10.64 6.14
N MET A 108 -28.83 -10.08 7.34
CA MET A 108 -28.90 -10.85 8.58
C MET A 108 -30.11 -11.79 8.59
N GLY A 109 -29.88 -13.08 8.82
CA GLY A 109 -30.90 -14.13 8.74
C GLY A 109 -31.28 -14.58 7.33
N SER A 110 -30.66 -14.02 6.28
CA SER A 110 -30.94 -14.43 4.90
C SER A 110 -30.32 -15.79 4.56
N ASN A 111 -31.15 -16.72 4.09
CA ASN A 111 -30.70 -18.04 3.62
C ASN A 111 -30.17 -18.05 2.18
N SER A 112 -30.23 -16.91 1.48
CA SER A 112 -29.87 -16.82 0.06
C SER A 112 -28.83 -15.75 -0.24
N ALA A 113 -28.35 -15.02 0.76
CA ALA A 113 -27.39 -13.93 0.61
C ALA A 113 -26.13 -14.16 1.45
N TYR A 114 -25.02 -13.58 1.00
CA TYR A 114 -23.79 -13.47 1.78
C TYR A 114 -23.05 -12.18 1.46
N ALA A 115 -22.21 -11.75 2.39
CA ALA A 115 -21.30 -10.62 2.18
C ALA A 115 -19.89 -11.13 1.91
N GLU A 116 -19.18 -10.46 1.01
CA GLU A 116 -17.73 -10.54 0.86
C GLU A 116 -17.10 -9.23 1.33
N ILE A 117 -16.25 -9.33 2.35
CA ILE A 117 -15.49 -8.20 2.90
C ILE A 117 -14.02 -8.44 2.58
N VAL A 118 -13.36 -7.43 2.01
CA VAL A 118 -11.93 -7.48 1.71
C VAL A 118 -11.21 -6.35 2.42
N VAL A 119 -10.19 -6.71 3.18
CA VAL A 119 -9.37 -5.78 3.96
C VAL A 119 -7.93 -5.85 3.46
N ASP A 120 -7.36 -4.71 3.09
CA ASP A 120 -5.93 -4.55 2.85
C ASP A 120 -5.23 -4.32 4.19
N MET A 121 -4.40 -5.27 4.59
CA MET A 121 -3.66 -5.27 5.86
C MET A 121 -2.33 -4.52 5.78
N ASN A 122 -1.97 -3.99 4.60
CA ASN A 122 -0.78 -3.17 4.37
C ASN A 122 -1.15 -1.88 3.62
N ALA A 123 -2.32 -1.32 3.91
CA ALA A 123 -2.82 -0.10 3.29
C ALA A 123 -1.91 1.09 3.64
N GLN A 124 -1.85 2.09 2.75
CA GLN A 124 -1.13 3.34 3.03
C GLN A 124 -2.01 4.32 3.81
N THR A 125 -2.49 3.87 4.96
CA THR A 125 -3.32 4.62 5.92
C THR A 125 -2.60 4.78 7.25
N MET A 126 -3.25 5.37 8.25
CA MET A 126 -2.63 5.71 9.53
C MET A 126 -2.22 4.47 10.34
N ASN A 127 -3.10 3.47 10.41
CA ASN A 127 -2.89 2.21 11.12
C ASN A 127 -2.49 1.06 10.17
N GLY A 128 -2.47 1.32 8.85
CA GLY A 128 -2.05 0.36 7.84
C GLY A 128 -3.11 -0.66 7.45
N VAL A 129 -4.37 -0.45 7.87
CA VAL A 129 -5.50 -1.34 7.59
C VAL A 129 -6.64 -0.59 6.92
N LEU A 130 -7.16 -1.13 5.82
CA LEU A 130 -8.27 -0.51 5.09
C LEU A 130 -9.23 -1.56 4.54
N MET A 131 -10.51 -1.45 4.90
CA MET A 131 -11.58 -2.16 4.22
C MET A 131 -11.76 -1.58 2.82
N ILE A 132 -11.39 -2.35 1.80
CA ILE A 132 -11.44 -1.92 0.40
C ILE A 132 -12.69 -2.43 -0.32
N GLN A 133 -13.39 -3.41 0.27
CA GLN A 133 -14.63 -3.94 -0.27
C GLN A 133 -15.54 -4.43 0.86
N CYS A 134 -16.82 -4.11 0.74
CA CYS A 134 -17.91 -4.80 1.40
C CYS A 134 -19.06 -4.88 0.39
N ALA A 135 -19.42 -6.09 -0.02
CA ALA A 135 -20.41 -6.31 -1.07
C ALA A 135 -21.29 -7.50 -0.75
N VAL A 136 -22.59 -7.34 -1.01
CA VAL A 136 -23.61 -8.38 -0.85
C VAL A 136 -23.88 -9.08 -2.17
N PHE A 137 -23.98 -10.40 -2.11
CA PHE A 137 -24.31 -11.26 -3.24
C PHE A 137 -25.50 -12.14 -2.88
N HIS A 138 -26.36 -12.40 -3.87
CA HIS A 138 -27.55 -13.24 -3.74
C HIS A 138 -27.44 -14.49 -4.62
N GLY A 139 -28.03 -15.60 -4.17
CA GLY A 139 -28.26 -16.80 -4.98
C GLY A 139 -27.15 -17.85 -4.98
N LEU A 140 -26.19 -17.80 -4.05
CA LEU A 140 -25.10 -18.79 -3.96
C LEU A 140 -25.35 -19.93 -2.96
N PHE A 141 -26.31 -19.80 -2.04
CA PHE A 141 -26.65 -20.85 -1.08
C PHE A 141 -28.04 -21.42 -1.39
N PRO A 142 -28.19 -22.75 -1.56
CA PRO A 142 -29.51 -23.36 -1.61
C PRO A 142 -30.21 -23.14 -0.25
N GLU A 143 -31.50 -22.83 -0.28
CA GLU A 143 -32.30 -22.72 0.95
C GLU A 143 -32.07 -23.97 1.81
N LYS A 144 -31.72 -23.78 3.09
CA LYS A 144 -31.70 -24.87 4.08
C LYS A 144 -33.12 -25.45 4.14
N GLN A 145 -33.30 -26.66 3.62
CA GLN A 145 -34.53 -27.46 3.73
C GLN A 145 -34.74 -27.92 5.17
#